data_AF-A0A367GJ51-F1
#
_entry.id   AF-A0A367GJ51-F1
#
_cell.length_a   1.000
_cell.length_b   1.000
_cell.length_c   1.000
_cell.angle_alpha   90.00
_cell.angle_beta   90.00
_cell.angle_gamma   90.00
#
_symmetry.space_group_name_H-M   'P 1'
#
loop_
_entity.id
_entity.type
_entity.pdbx_description
1 polymer ?
#
loop_
_entity_poly.entity_id
_entity_poly.type
_entity_poly.pdbx_seq_one_letter_code
_entity_poly.pdbx_strand_id
1 'polypeptide(L)' 'MPKPMCNLSQGVKAEGINIGEMRMLVKQVRKGRVTIEEAAEDAGMTVEEFKKVMENTSLQAV' A
#
# COMPACT_ATOMS: atom_id res chain seq x y z
N MET A 1 -10.57 -24.45 28.71
CA MET A 1 -10.74 -23.53 27.56
C MET A 1 -10.20 -22.18 27.98
N PRO A 2 -9.19 -21.65 27.28
CA PRO A 2 -9.47 -20.50 26.42
C PRO A 2 -8.72 -20.54 25.07
N LYS A 3 -9.44 -20.23 23.99
CA LYS A 3 -8.92 -19.68 22.72
C LYS A 3 -9.49 -18.25 22.63
N PRO A 4 -8.96 -17.33 21.81
CA PRO A 4 -7.57 -17.05 21.46
C PRO A 4 -7.23 -15.59 21.82
N MET A 5 -6.05 -15.30 22.37
CA MET A 5 -5.53 -13.93 22.32
C MET A 5 -4.95 -13.70 20.93
N CYS A 6 -5.82 -13.39 19.98
CA CYS A 6 -5.44 -12.78 18.72
C CYS A 6 -4.96 -11.35 19.01
N ASN A 7 -3.72 -11.19 19.46
CA ASN A 7 -3.05 -9.89 19.46
C ASN A 7 -2.41 -9.67 18.09
N LEU A 8 -3.24 -9.63 17.04
CA LEU A 8 -2.77 -9.39 15.66
C LEU A 8 -2.75 -7.90 15.30
N SER A 9 -2.96 -6.98 16.23
CA SER A 9 -3.07 -5.56 15.86
C SER A 9 -2.37 -4.63 16.83
N GLN A 10 -1.11 -4.93 17.17
CA GLN A 10 -0.22 -3.95 17.80
C GLN A 10 0.90 -3.59 16.83
N GLY A 11 0.51 -2.89 15.76
CA GLY A 11 1.43 -2.45 14.72
C GLY A 11 0.87 -1.31 13.87
N VAL A 12 -0.22 -0.64 14.26
CA VAL A 12 -0.66 0.58 13.59
C VAL A 12 0.13 1.76 14.16
N LYS A 13 1.42 1.81 13.80
CA LYS A 13 2.21 3.03 13.91
C LYS A 13 1.65 3.98 12.87
N ALA A 14 0.76 4.87 13.31
CA ALA A 14 0.36 6.04 12.56
C ALA A 14 1.56 6.98 12.45
N GLU A 15 2.37 6.82 11.40
CA GLU A 15 3.36 7.81 10.95
C GLU A 15 3.89 7.39 9.57
N GLY A 16 3.27 7.95 8.52
CA GLY A 16 3.68 7.78 7.12
C GLY A 16 3.28 6.44 6.49
N ILE A 17 2.80 6.48 5.26
CA ILE A 17 2.68 5.28 4.43
C ILE A 17 4.08 4.69 4.35
N ASN A 18 4.27 3.57 5.03
CA ASN A 18 5.56 2.89 5.05
C ASN A 18 5.90 2.52 3.59
N ILE A 19 7.18 2.59 3.18
CA ILE A 19 7.60 2.17 1.84
C ILE A 19 7.06 0.77 1.48
N GLY A 20 6.90 -0.10 2.50
CA GLY A 20 6.24 -1.39 2.36
C GLY A 20 4.76 -1.32 1.96
N GLU A 21 3.98 -0.40 2.55
CA GLU A 21 2.57 -0.14 2.23
C GLU A 21 2.41 0.42 0.81
N MET A 22 3.21 1.43 0.45
CA MET A 22 3.21 2.00 -0.90
C MET A 22 3.49 0.91 -1.96
N ARG A 23 4.48 0.06 -1.70
CA ARG A 23 4.81 -1.08 -2.57
C ARG A 23 3.70 -2.13 -2.60
N MET A 24 2.96 -2.30 -1.50
CA MET A 24 1.79 -3.18 -1.44
C MET A 24 0.64 -2.61 -2.27
N LEU A 25 0.34 -1.31 -2.16
CA LEU A 25 -0.64 -0.60 -2.98
C LEU A 25 -0.35 -0.75 -4.48
N VAL A 26 0.88 -0.47 -4.91
CA VAL A 26 1.29 -0.62 -6.33
C VAL A 26 1.05 -2.05 -6.83
N LYS A 27 1.30 -3.07 -5.99
CA LYS A 27 0.99 -4.47 -6.33
C LYS A 27 -0.51 -4.73 -6.40
N GLN A 28 -1.34 -4.11 -5.57
CA GLN A 28 -2.80 -4.25 -5.63
C GLN A 28 -3.36 -3.68 -6.94
N VAL A 29 -2.88 -2.48 -7.32
CA VAL A 29 -3.24 -1.84 -8.59
C VAL A 29 -2.80 -2.66 -9.79
N ARG A 30 -1.56 -3.17 -9.79
CA ARG A 30 -1.08 -4.07 -10.85
C ARG A 30 -1.87 -5.37 -10.97
N LYS A 31 -2.42 -5.87 -9.86
CA LYS A 31 -3.28 -7.04 -9.84
C LYS A 31 -4.73 -6.72 -10.21
N GLY A 32 -5.07 -5.45 -10.43
CA GLY A 32 -6.44 -5.00 -10.69
C GLY A 32 -7.37 -5.14 -9.48
N ARG A 33 -6.82 -5.22 -8.25
CA ARG A 33 -7.62 -5.30 -7.01
C ARG A 33 -8.13 -3.94 -6.55
N VAL A 34 -7.40 -2.89 -6.89
CA VAL A 34 -7.68 -1.50 -6.52
C VAL A 34 -7.43 -0.66 -7.77
N THR A 35 -8.21 0.39 -7.99
CA THR A 35 -7.99 1.32 -9.10
C THR A 35 -6.84 2.29 -8.77
N ILE A 36 -6.28 2.94 -9.79
CA ILE A 36 -5.22 3.94 -9.56
C ILE A 36 -5.76 5.12 -8.73
N GLU A 37 -7.04 5.45 -8.88
CA GLU A 37 -7.72 6.54 -8.16
C GLU A 37 -7.82 6.26 -6.66
N GLU A 38 -8.37 5.10 -6.29
CA GLU A 38 -8.47 4.71 -4.88
C GLU A 38 -7.08 4.53 -4.24
N ALA A 39 -6.13 3.99 -5.01
CA ALA A 39 -4.77 3.83 -4.53
C ALA A 39 -4.03 5.16 -4.33
N ALA A 40 -4.32 6.17 -5.15
CA ALA A 40 -3.78 7.51 -4.98
C ALA A 40 -4.39 8.21 -3.75
N GLU A 41 -5.70 8.07 -3.55
CA GLU A 41 -6.41 8.61 -2.40
C GLU A 41 -5.94 7.99 -1.07
N ASP A 42 -5.82 6.66 -1.02
CA ASP A 42 -5.29 5.92 0.14
C ASP A 42 -3.82 6.26 0.41
N ALA A 43 -3.07 6.56 -0.66
CA ALA A 43 -1.71 7.04 -0.56
C ALA A 43 -1.58 8.55 -0.25
N GLY A 44 -2.69 9.28 -0.11
CA GLY A 44 -2.70 10.72 0.15
C GLY A 44 -2.01 11.56 -0.94
N MET A 45 -2.00 11.09 -2.18
CA MET A 45 -1.33 11.72 -3.32
C MET A 45 -2.25 11.79 -4.54
N THR A 46 -1.82 12.48 -5.61
CA THR A 46 -2.61 12.54 -6.83
C THR A 46 -2.41 11.30 -7.70
N VAL A 47 -3.37 11.03 -8.59
CA VAL A 47 -3.29 9.94 -9.58
C VAL A 47 -2.00 10.03 -10.41
N GLU A 48 -1.55 11.23 -10.74
CA GLU A 48 -0.32 11.45 -11.52
C GLU A 48 0.94 11.12 -10.72
N GLU A 49 1.00 11.53 -9.45
CA GLU A 49 2.09 11.18 -8.55
C GLU A 49 2.16 9.67 -8.32
N PHE A 50 0.99 9.04 -8.10
CA PHE A 50 0.91 7.59 -7.93
C PHE A 50 1.41 6.84 -9.16
N LYS A 51 1.07 7.29 -10.38
CA LYS A 51 1.61 6.70 -11.62
C LYS A 51 3.13 6.79 -11.68
N LYS A 52 3.73 7.93 -11.33
CA LYS A 52 5.20 8.08 -11.25
C LYS A 52 5.81 7.09 -10.25
N VAL A 53 5.16 6.89 -9.10
CA VAL A 53 5.58 5.90 -8.09
C VAL A 53 5.47 4.47 -8.63
N MET A 54 4.41 4.15 -9.37
CA MET A 54 4.27 2.84 -10.02
C MET A 54 5.39 2.60 -11.04
N GLU A 55 5.73 3.58 -11.87
CA GLU A 55 6.81 3.49 -12.84
C GLU A 55 8.17 3.32 -12.13
N ASN A 56 8.45 4.10 -11.09
CA ASN A 56 9.68 3.97 -10.29
C ASN A 56 9.77 2.61 -9.59
N THR A 57 8.66 2.14 -9.01
CA THR A 57 8.60 0.85 -8.30
C THR A 57 8.74 -0.32 -9.28
N SER A 58 8.25 -0.18 -10.52
CA SER A 58 8.44 -1.17 -11.57
C SER A 58 9.90 -1.39 -11.92
N LEU A 59 10.70 -0.31 -11.94
CA LEU A 59 12.13 -0.38 -12.26
C LEU A 59 12.95 -1.03 -11.14
N GLN A 60 12.48 -0.99 -9.89
CA GLN A 60 13.15 -1.63 -8.74
C GLN A 60 12.72 -3.09 -8.51
N ALA A 61 11.85 -3.65 -9.35
CA ALA A 61 11.35 -5.02 -9.20
C ALA A 61 12.11 -6.06 -10.05
N VAL A 62 13.29 -5.71 -10.57
CA VAL A 62 14.23 -6.60 -11.30
C VAL A 62 15.23 -7.25 -10.36
#